data_AF-A0A7C0Z155-F1
#
_entry.id   AF-A0A7C0Z155-F1
#
_cell.length_a   1.000
_cell.length_b   1.000
_cell.length_c   1.000
_cell.angle_alpha   90.00
_cell.angle_beta   90.00
_cell.angle_gamma   90.00
#
_symmetry.space_group_name_H-M   'P 1'
#
loop_
_entity.id
_entity.type
_entity.pdbx_description
1 polymer ?
#
loop_
_entity_poly.entity_id
_entity_poly.type
_entity_poly.pdbx_seq_one_letter_code
_entity_poly.pdbx_strand_id
1 'polypeptide(L)' 'ALKKFKDFDKRWQIIRNAGKIKKMVTLKGKDLFYQNIGISDEETEEIINLSISRSDIPEVLRVAHIIASGIVKGESYGRA' A
#
# COMPACT_ATOMS: atom_id res chain seq x y z
N ALA A 1 -16.90 4.20 9.76
CA ALA A 1 -15.91 4.19 10.85
C ALA A 1 -15.35 5.59 11.15
N LEU A 2 -14.73 6.28 10.18
CA LEU A 2 -14.07 7.58 10.36
C LEU A 2 -14.88 8.69 11.05
N LYS A 3 -16.18 8.80 10.76
CA LYS A 3 -17.06 9.83 11.36
C LYS A 3 -17.22 9.73 12.88
N LYS A 4 -16.81 8.61 13.51
CA LYS A 4 -16.89 8.41 14.97
C LYS A 4 -15.69 8.99 15.73
N PHE A 5 -14.65 9.43 15.03
CA PHE A 5 -13.45 9.98 15.66
C PHE A 5 -13.56 11.49 15.84
N LYS A 6 -13.04 12.01 16.97
CA LYS A 6 -13.05 13.44 17.30
C LYS A 6 -12.27 14.31 16.31
N ASP A 7 -11.30 13.72 15.61
CA ASP A 7 -10.44 14.33 14.60
C ASP A 7 -10.87 13.98 13.16
N PHE A 8 -12.16 13.69 12.95
CA PHE A 8 -12.72 13.29 11.65
C PHE A 8 -12.27 14.20 10.49
N ASP A 9 -12.41 15.53 10.65
CA ASP A 9 -12.11 16.47 9.56
C ASP A 9 -10.64 16.42 9.14
N LYS A 10 -9.73 16.28 10.12
CA LYS A 10 -8.29 16.14 9.86
C LYS A 10 -8.01 14.85 9.09
N ARG A 11 -8.57 13.72 9.53
CA ARG A 11 -8.40 12.42 8.85
C ARG A 11 -8.98 12.45 7.44
N TRP A 12 -10.13 13.10 7.26
CA TRP A 12 -10.76 13.24 5.96
C TRP A 12 -9.91 14.10 5.02
N GLN A 13 -9.29 15.17 5.54
CA GLN A 13 -8.35 15.96 4.75
C GLN A 13 -7.15 15.15 4.29
N ILE A 14 -6.58 14.28 5.14
CA ILE A 14 -5.46 13.41 4.76
C ILE A 14 -5.86 12.50 3.59
N ILE A 15 -7.05 11.90 3.62
CA ILE A 15 -7.54 11.05 2.53
C ILE A 15 -7.69 11.86 1.23
N ARG A 16 -8.22 13.08 1.30
CA ARG A 16 -8.33 13.95 0.11
C ARG A 16 -6.96 14.32 -0.45
N ASN A 17 -6.00 14.61 0.42
CA ASN A 17 -4.63 14.97 0.03
C ASN A 17 -3.87 13.80 -0.62
N ALA A 18 -4.25 12.55 -0.34
CA ALA A 18 -3.67 11.38 -0.99
C ALA A 18 -3.98 11.30 -2.50
N GLY A 19 -4.92 12.11 -3.00
CA GLY A 19 -5.21 12.22 -4.43
C GLY A 19 -6.11 11.10 -4.95
N LYS A 20 -6.12 10.90 -6.26
CA LYS A 20 -6.99 9.92 -6.93
C LYS A 20 -6.40 8.52 -6.82
N ILE A 21 -7.23 7.54 -6.49
CA ILE A 21 -6.87 6.11 -6.56
C ILE A 21 -6.78 5.71 -8.04
N LYS A 22 -5.65 5.13 -8.40
CA LYS A 22 -5.32 4.64 -9.75
C LYS A 22 -5.28 3.12 -9.74
N LYS A 23 -5.44 2.52 -10.92
CA LYS A 23 -5.39 1.08 -11.11
C LYS A 23 -4.34 0.76 -12.17
N MET A 24 -3.50 -0.23 -11.89
CA MET A 24 -2.57 -0.82 -12.84
C MET A 24 -2.74 -2.34 -12.86
N VAL A 25 -2.21 -2.98 -13.90
CA VAL A 25 -1.99 -4.43 -13.93
C VAL A 25 -0.48 -4.65 -13.80
N THR A 26 -0.07 -5.39 -12.77
CA THR A 26 1.34 -5.70 -12.56
C THR A 26 1.88 -6.59 -13.67
N LEU A 27 3.20 -6.67 -13.83
CA LEU A 27 3.84 -7.58 -14.80
C LEU A 27 3.48 -9.06 -14.58
N LYS A 28 2.97 -9.41 -13.40
CA LYS A 28 2.44 -10.75 -13.07
C LYS A 28 0.97 -10.95 -13.42
N GLY A 29 0.34 -9.97 -14.08
CA GLY A 29 -1.07 -10.02 -14.48
C GLY A 29 -2.06 -9.82 -13.33
N LYS A 30 -1.64 -9.15 -12.25
CA LYS A 30 -2.50 -8.88 -11.08
C LYS A 30 -2.96 -7.44 -11.06
N ASP A 31 -4.23 -7.24 -10.76
CA ASP A 31 -4.79 -5.91 -10.52
C ASP A 31 -4.23 -5.32 -9.22
N LEU A 32 -3.71 -4.10 -9.29
CA LEU A 32 -3.21 -3.36 -8.14
C LEU A 32 -3.72 -1.92 -8.17
N PHE A 33 -4.16 -1.43 -7.01
CA PHE A 33 -4.59 -0.05 -6.83
C PHE A 33 -3.53 0.73 -6.06
N TYR A 34 -3.24 1.94 -6.51
CA TYR A 34 -2.20 2.78 -5.91
C TYR A 34 -2.58 4.26 -5.91
N GLN A 35 -1.85 5.01 -5.09
CA GLN A 35 -1.83 6.48 -5.06
C GLN A 35 -0.36 6.90 -4.94
N ASN A 36 0.00 8.00 -5.58
CA ASN A 36 1.36 8.54 -5.61
C ASN A 36 1.35 10.05 -5.39
N ILE A 37 2.40 10.56 -4.76
CA ILE A 37 2.63 11.98 -4.50
C ILE A 37 4.10 12.25 -4.78
N GLY A 38 4.38 13.27 -5.58
CA GLY A 38 5.76 13.73 -5.84
C GLY A 38 6.55 12.93 -6.88
N ILE A 39 5.93 11.95 -7.55
CA ILE A 39 6.49 11.16 -8.65
C ILE A 39 5.41 10.93 -9.72
N SER A 40 5.80 10.66 -10.97
CA SER A 40 4.82 10.39 -12.04
C SER A 40 4.16 9.03 -11.87
N ASP A 41 3.10 8.79 -12.66
CA ASP A 41 2.35 7.53 -12.64
C ASP A 41 3.21 6.42 -13.25
N GLU A 42 3.90 6.73 -14.34
CA GLU A 42 4.82 5.83 -15.03
C GLU A 42 5.98 5.41 -14.11
N GLU A 43 6.63 6.38 -13.45
CA GLU A 43 7.69 6.10 -12.48
C GLU A 43 7.19 5.25 -11.31
N THR A 44 5.98 5.54 -10.82
CA THR A 44 5.37 4.77 -9.73
C THR A 44 5.13 3.32 -10.13
N GLU A 45 4.55 3.10 -11.31
CA GLU A 45 4.24 1.77 -11.83
C GLU A 45 5.51 0.96 -12.11
N GLU A 46 6.57 1.60 -12.60
CA GLU A 46 7.89 0.99 -12.76
C GLU A 46 8.45 0.54 -11.40
N ILE A 47 8.48 1.44 -10.40
CA ILE A 47 8.99 1.13 -9.05
C ILE A 47 8.20 -0.01 -8.42
N ILE A 48 6.85 0.01 -8.53
CA ILE A 48 6.00 -1.06 -8.00
C ILE A 48 6.38 -2.41 -8.62
N ASN A 49 6.50 -2.46 -9.95
CA ASN A 49 6.83 -3.70 -10.65
C ASN A 49 8.24 -4.20 -10.32
N LEU A 50 9.23 -3.32 -10.26
CA LEU A 50 10.61 -3.66 -9.85
C LEU A 50 10.66 -4.19 -8.41
N SER A 51 9.77 -3.70 -7.55
CA SER A 51 9.70 -4.09 -6.14
C SER A 51 8.94 -5.40 -5.92
N ILE A 52 8.19 -5.89 -6.90
CA ILE A 52 7.43 -7.14 -6.83
C ILE A 52 8.34 -8.30 -7.24
N SER A 53 8.70 -9.17 -6.29
CA SER A 53 9.52 -10.35 -6.57
C SER A 53 8.72 -11.66 -6.54
N ARG A 54 8.22 -12.10 -5.38
CA ARG A 54 7.51 -13.39 -5.22
C ARG A 54 6.02 -13.24 -4.98
N SER A 55 5.58 -12.18 -4.31
CA SER A 55 4.17 -11.87 -4.02
C SER A 55 3.47 -11.09 -5.14
N ASP A 56 2.21 -10.74 -4.90
CA ASP A 56 1.38 -9.83 -5.71
C ASP A 56 1.54 -8.35 -5.28
N ILE A 57 2.28 -8.10 -4.19
CA ILE A 57 2.62 -6.77 -3.65
C ILE A 57 4.14 -6.59 -3.57
N PRO A 58 4.65 -5.35 -3.45
CA PRO A 58 6.07 -5.08 -3.23
C PRO A 58 6.68 -5.90 -2.07
N GLU A 59 7.83 -6.53 -2.32
CA GLU A 59 8.48 -7.42 -1.36
C GLU A 59 8.87 -6.70 -0.07
N VAL A 60 9.23 -5.42 -0.17
CA VAL A 60 9.55 -4.56 0.98
C VAL A 60 8.35 -4.40 1.91
N LEU A 61 7.13 -4.24 1.36
CA LEU A 61 5.89 -4.19 2.16
C LEU A 61 5.59 -5.54 2.81
N ARG A 62 5.88 -6.64 2.11
CA ARG A 62 5.74 -8.01 2.63
C ARG A 62 6.65 -8.25 3.83
N VAL A 63 7.91 -7.82 3.75
CA VAL A 63 8.88 -7.90 4.86
C VAL A 63 8.44 -7.05 6.03
N ALA A 64 8.00 -5.81 5.78
CA ALA A 64 7.49 -4.93 6.83
C ALA A 64 6.28 -5.56 7.56
N HIS A 65 5.37 -6.19 6.82
CA HIS A 65 4.23 -6.91 7.39
C HIS A 65 4.65 -8.08 8.29
N ILE A 66 5.64 -8.88 7.87
CA ILE A 66 6.17 -10.00 8.66
C ILE A 66 6.78 -9.49 9.97
N ILE A 67 7.62 -8.46 9.90
CA ILE A 67 8.29 -7.88 11.07
C ILE A 67 7.23 -7.33 12.05
N ALA A 68 6.30 -6.50 11.56
CA ALA A 68 5.27 -5.90 12.39
C ALA A 68 4.39 -6.96 13.06
N SER A 69 4.01 -8.01 12.32
CA SER A 69 3.20 -9.11 12.88
C SER A 69 3.98 -9.90 13.92
N GLY A 70 5.25 -10.21 13.67
CA GLY A 70 6.12 -10.87 14.63
C GLY A 70 6.28 -10.07 15.93
N ILE A 71 6.41 -8.74 15.84
CA ILE A 71 6.50 -7.86 17.02
C ILE A 71 5.17 -7.80 17.78
N VAL A 72 4.05 -7.60 17.09
CA VAL A 72 2.76 -7.33 17.74
C VAL A 72 2.09 -8.60 18.25
N LYS A 73 2.20 -9.71 17.51
CA LYS A 73 1.50 -10.96 17.82
C LYS A 73 2.41 -12.04 18.43
N GLY A 74 3.73 -11.82 18.42
CA GLY A 74 4.71 -12.84 18.83
C GLY A 74 4.91 -13.95 17.80
N GLU A 75 4.18 -13.91 16.68
CA GLU A 75 4.17 -14.93 15.64
C GLU A 75 3.94 -14.28 14.27
N SER A 76 4.51 -14.85 13.21
CA SER A 76 4.33 -14.38 11.84
C SER A 76 3.60 -15.43 10.99
N TYR A 77 2.29 -15.59 11.18
CA TYR A 77 1.42 -16.44 10.35
C TYR A 77 0.49 -15.60 9.46
N GLY A 78 0.36 -15.98 8.18
CA GLY A 78 -0.61 -15.39 7.24
C GLY A 78 -0.05 -15.05 5.86
N ARG A 79 -0.94 -14.84 4.89
CA ARG A 79 -0.61 -14.27 3.56
C ARG A 79 -0.66 -12.75 3.65
N ALA A 80 0.27 -12.09 2.97
CA ALA A 80 0.28 -10.66 2.68
C ALA A 80 -0.04 -10.43 1.21
#